data_AF-A0A2D7VK13-F1
#
_entry.id   AF-A0A2D7VK13-F1
#
_cell.length_a   1.000
_cell.length_b   1.000
_cell.length_c   1.000
_cell.angle_alpha   90.00
_cell.angle_beta   90.00
_cell.angle_gamma   90.00
#
_symmetry.space_group_name_H-M   'P 1'
#
loop_
_entity.id
_entity.type
_entity.pdbx_description
1 polymer ?
#
loop_
_entity_poly.entity_id
_entity_poly.type
_entity_poly.pdbx_seq_one_letter_code
_entity_poly.pdbx_strand_id
1 'polypeptide(L)'
;MTAINPQSETQQSSQKLLGLKTLQGVCVLGHLANDWAAGAMWLLAPAIGLALELKPSEIGLLLTIHSIGASLAYFPAGILADRVRSQGALLLGTFWWVTLGYLLASGAPGFWSLAILIAIGGMGDAAWHPIATGMLVRQMPDKRGQ
;
A
#
# COMPACT_ATOMS: atom_id res chain seq x y z
N MET A 1 29.04 0.04 -50.18
CA MET A 1 27.65 0.54 -50.09
C MET A 1 26.81 -0.57 -49.49
N THR A 2 26.58 -0.52 -48.18
CA THR A 2 25.66 -1.42 -47.47
C THR A 2 24.62 -0.51 -46.84
N ALA A 3 23.38 -0.60 -47.31
CA ALA A 3 22.30 0.27 -46.91
C ALA A 3 21.99 0.09 -45.41
N ILE A 4 22.04 1.19 -44.67
CA ILE A 4 21.61 1.27 -43.28
C ILE A 4 20.07 1.20 -43.31
N ASN A 5 19.52 0.16 -42.68
CA ASN A 5 18.08 -0.08 -42.60
C ASN A 5 17.42 0.95 -41.64
N PRO A 6 16.50 1.81 -42.11
CA PRO A 6 15.89 2.87 -41.30
C PRO A 6 14.72 2.41 -40.41
N GLN A 7 14.46 1.10 -40.25
CA GLN A 7 13.28 0.61 -39.54
C GLN A 7 13.44 0.33 -38.03
N SER A 8 14.56 0.73 -37.40
CA SER A 8 14.74 0.54 -35.95
C SER A 8 14.09 1.62 -35.06
N GLU A 9 13.48 2.67 -35.63
CA GLU A 9 12.97 3.81 -34.86
C GLU A 9 11.46 3.77 -34.52
N THR A 10 10.70 2.80 -35.03
CA THR A 10 9.22 2.83 -34.99
C THR A 10 8.54 1.89 -33.98
N GLN A 11 9.16 1.61 -32.82
CA GLN A 11 8.47 0.89 -31.72
C GLN A 11 8.70 1.47 -30.32
N GLN A 12 9.03 2.75 -30.21
CA GLN A 12 9.03 3.47 -28.93
C GLN A 12 7.66 4.12 -28.64
N SER A 13 6.58 3.38 -28.90
CA SER A 13 5.22 3.87 -28.73
C SER A 13 4.77 3.77 -27.26
N SER A 14 4.72 4.94 -26.62
CA SER A 14 3.70 5.33 -25.64
C SER A 14 3.64 4.58 -24.29
N GLN A 15 4.75 4.57 -23.54
CA GLN A 15 4.64 4.69 -22.09
C GLN A 15 4.81 6.18 -21.78
N LYS A 16 3.71 6.90 -21.50
CA LYS A 16 3.78 8.26 -20.93
C LYS A 16 4.57 8.14 -19.62
N LEU A 17 5.86 8.43 -19.66
CA LEU A 17 6.69 8.55 -18.48
C LEU A 17 6.14 9.76 -17.72
N LEU A 18 5.38 9.52 -16.65
CA LEU A 18 4.95 10.59 -15.75
C LEU A 18 6.20 11.37 -15.37
N GLY A 19 6.17 12.68 -15.58
CA GLY A 19 7.32 13.53 -15.23
C GLY A 19 7.72 13.28 -13.78
N LEU A 20 9.02 13.30 -13.48
CA LEU A 20 9.59 12.96 -12.17
C LEU A 20 8.82 13.59 -10.99
N LYS A 21 8.50 14.87 -11.11
CA LYS A 21 7.72 15.63 -10.11
C LYS A 21 6.30 15.11 -9.95
N THR A 22 5.66 14.71 -11.05
CA THR A 22 4.31 14.14 -11.04
C THR A 22 4.33 12.76 -10.39
N LEU A 23 5.35 11.93 -10.66
CA LEU A 23 5.50 10.64 -9.98
C LEU A 23 5.65 10.80 -8.46
N GLN A 24 6.54 11.71 -8.02
CA GLN A 24 6.71 12.02 -6.60
C GLN A 24 5.40 12.51 -5.98
N GLY A 25 4.69 13.43 -6.65
CA GLY A 25 3.39 13.93 -6.19
C GLY A 25 2.36 12.81 -6.05
N VAL A 26 2.27 11.90 -7.03
CA VAL A 26 1.35 10.75 -6.97
C VAL A 26 1.73 9.79 -5.85
N CYS A 27 3.02 9.51 -5.64
CA CYS A 27 3.47 8.67 -4.53
C CYS A 27 3.15 9.29 -3.16
N VAL A 28 3.37 10.60 -2.98
CA VAL A 28 3.06 11.30 -1.72
C VAL A 28 1.56 11.29 -1.44
N LEU A 29 0.74 11.61 -2.44
CA LEU A 29 -0.72 11.58 -2.29
C LEU A 29 -1.23 10.14 -2.08
N GLY A 30 -0.65 9.17 -2.78
CA GLY A 30 -0.98 7.76 -2.62
C GLY A 30 -0.63 7.24 -1.22
N HIS A 31 0.54 7.61 -0.69
CA HIS A 31 0.97 7.30 0.66
C HIS A 31 -0.01 7.88 1.68
N LEU A 32 -0.33 9.17 1.55
CA LEU A 32 -1.27 9.84 2.44
C LEU A 32 -2.64 9.14 2.43
N ALA A 33 -3.14 8.79 1.24
CA ALA A 33 -4.44 8.16 1.08
C ALA A 33 -4.47 6.73 1.64
N ASN A 34 -3.41 5.96 1.41
CA ASN A 34 -3.27 4.58 1.87
C ASN A 34 -3.17 4.50 3.39
N ASP A 35 -2.34 5.37 3.98
CA ASP A 35 -2.05 5.37 5.41
C ASP A 35 -3.19 5.97 6.25
N TRP A 36 -4.15 6.64 5.62
CA TRP A 36 -5.21 7.35 6.34
C TRP A 36 -5.96 6.46 7.32
N ALA A 37 -6.35 5.25 6.88
CA ALA A 37 -7.11 4.33 7.69
C ALA A 37 -6.27 3.74 8.85
N ALA A 38 -5.03 3.34 8.57
CA ALA A 38 -4.12 2.81 9.59
C ALA A 38 -3.72 3.89 10.61
N GLY A 39 -3.48 5.12 10.16
CA GLY A 39 -3.23 6.28 11.03
C GLY A 39 -4.43 6.61 11.92
N ALA A 40 -5.64 6.55 11.38
CA ALA A 40 -6.87 6.80 12.14
C ALA A 40 -7.10 5.76 13.26
N MET A 41 -6.58 4.53 13.12
CA MET A 41 -6.73 3.50 14.17
C MET A 41 -6.17 3.92 15.53
N TRP A 42 -5.09 4.71 15.55
CA TRP A 42 -4.53 5.20 16.81
C TRP A 42 -5.48 6.16 17.55
N LEU A 43 -6.31 6.88 16.80
CA LEU A 43 -7.35 7.74 17.35
C LEU A 43 -8.63 6.94 17.69
N LEU A 44 -8.96 5.94 16.85
CA LEU A 44 -10.20 5.16 16.98
C LEU A 44 -10.11 4.05 18.04
N ALA A 45 -8.92 3.53 18.35
CA ALA A 45 -8.77 2.39 19.26
C ALA A 45 -9.41 2.62 20.65
N PRO A 46 -9.27 3.79 21.31
CA PRO A 46 -10.00 4.07 22.54
C PRO A 46 -11.53 4.12 22.34
N ALA A 47 -12.01 4.70 21.25
CA ALA A 47 -13.44 4.79 20.94
C ALA A 47 -14.06 3.42 20.66
N ILE A 48 -13.35 2.55 19.93
CA ILE A 48 -13.69 1.15 19.73
C ILE A 48 -13.75 0.42 21.08
N GLY A 49 -12.77 0.68 21.95
CA GLY A 49 -12.73 0.11 23.29
C GLY A 49 -13.97 0.47 24.12
N LEU A 50 -14.43 1.72 24.05
CA LEU A 50 -15.66 2.15 24.71
C LEU A 50 -16.90 1.51 24.07
N ALA A 51 -16.98 1.46 22.73
CA ALA A 51 -18.15 0.95 22.02
C ALA A 51 -18.37 -0.56 22.16
N LEU A 52 -17.28 -1.33 22.32
CA LEU A 52 -17.30 -2.79 22.49
C LEU A 52 -17.05 -3.22 23.95
N GLU A 53 -17.01 -2.27 24.89
CA GLU A 53 -16.73 -2.50 26.31
C GLU A 53 -15.45 -3.31 26.58
N LEU A 54 -14.40 -3.05 25.78
CA LEU A 54 -13.14 -3.76 25.84
C LEU A 54 -12.27 -3.32 27.03
N LYS A 55 -11.53 -4.27 27.59
CA LYS A 55 -10.47 -3.99 28.56
C LYS A 55 -9.27 -3.33 27.88
N PRO A 56 -8.46 -2.54 28.60
CA PRO A 56 -7.22 -1.98 28.05
C PRO A 56 -6.28 -3.04 27.44
N SER A 57 -6.23 -4.24 28.02
CA SER A 57 -5.46 -5.36 27.48
C SER A 57 -5.97 -5.85 26.12
N GLU A 58 -7.27 -5.79 25.88
CA GLU A 58 -7.90 -6.20 24.62
C GLU A 58 -7.64 -5.15 23.54
N ILE A 59 -7.68 -3.85 23.88
CA ILE A 59 -7.26 -2.78 22.96
C ILE A 59 -5.79 -2.97 22.55
N GLY A 60 -4.91 -3.27 23.51
CA GLY A 60 -3.51 -3.58 23.22
C GLY A 60 -3.35 -4.81 22.32
N LEU A 61 -4.11 -5.87 22.57
CA LEU A 61 -4.13 -7.07 21.73
C LEU A 61 -4.63 -6.76 20.31
N LEU A 62 -5.67 -5.93 20.17
CA LEU A 62 -6.23 -5.49 18.90
C LEU A 62 -5.16 -4.82 18.03
N LEU A 63 -4.43 -3.86 18.60
CA LEU A 63 -3.34 -3.15 17.93
C LEU A 63 -2.15 -4.08 17.60
N THR A 64 -1.89 -5.06 18.47
CA THR A 64 -0.84 -6.06 18.24
C THR A 64 -1.20 -6.97 17.06
N ILE A 65 -2.43 -7.48 17.00
CA ILE A 65 -2.92 -8.30 15.89
C ILE A 65 -2.87 -7.51 14.58
N HIS A 66 -3.30 -6.25 14.61
CA HIS A 66 -3.20 -5.33 13.47
C HIS A 66 -1.74 -5.20 12.99
N SER A 67 -0.80 -4.94 13.90
CA SER A 67 0.62 -4.77 13.58
C SER A 67 1.26 -6.06 13.04
N ILE A 68 0.90 -7.22 13.58
CA ILE A 68 1.35 -8.52 13.08
C ILE A 68 0.81 -8.76 11.66
N GLY A 69 -0.48 -8.52 11.44
CA GLY A 69 -1.10 -8.62 10.12
C GLY A 69 -0.37 -7.77 9.09
N ALA A 70 -0.20 -6.48 9.38
CA ALA A 70 0.57 -5.56 8.55
C ALA A 70 2.00 -6.08 8.27
N SER A 71 2.69 -6.55 9.31
CA SER A 71 4.06 -7.05 9.21
C SER A 71 4.21 -8.22 8.23
N LEU A 72 3.22 -9.12 8.20
CA LEU A 72 3.22 -10.28 7.30
C LEU A 72 3.13 -9.89 5.81
N ALA A 73 2.61 -8.71 5.49
CA ALA A 73 2.46 -8.26 4.12
C ALA A 73 3.75 -7.72 3.48
N TYR A 74 4.72 -7.24 4.29
CA TYR A 74 5.94 -6.65 3.75
C TYR A 74 6.76 -7.61 2.88
N PHE A 75 6.92 -8.85 3.33
CA PHE A 75 7.72 -9.84 2.61
C PHE A 75 7.13 -10.21 1.23
N PRO A 76 5.86 -10.64 1.10
CA PRO A 76 5.27 -10.93 -0.20
C PRO A 76 5.15 -9.68 -1.07
N ALA A 77 4.89 -8.50 -0.49
CA ALA A 77 4.84 -7.25 -1.24
C ALA A 77 6.20 -6.87 -1.83
N GLY A 78 7.31 -7.09 -1.12
CA GLY A 78 8.66 -6.90 -1.64
C GLY A 78 8.94 -7.79 -2.85
N ILE A 79 8.59 -9.08 -2.76
CA ILE A 79 8.71 -10.01 -3.88
C ILE A 79 7.86 -9.54 -5.08
N LEU A 80 6.64 -9.06 -4.82
CA LEU A 80 5.74 -8.57 -5.87
C LEU A 80 6.28 -7.30 -6.53
N ALA A 81 6.86 -6.39 -5.74
CA ALA A 81 7.53 -5.19 -6.22
C ALA A 81 8.67 -5.52 -7.18
N ASP A 82 9.40 -6.61 -6.93
CA ASP A 82 10.49 -7.08 -7.77
C ASP A 82 10.02 -7.78 -9.05
N ARG A 83 8.90 -8.49 -9.02
CA ARG A 83 8.47 -9.32 -10.18
C ARG A 83 7.49 -8.62 -11.13
N VAL A 84 6.70 -7.67 -10.64
CA VAL A 84 5.63 -7.04 -11.43
C VAL A 84 6.10 -5.70 -11.99
N ARG A 85 5.87 -5.48 -13.29
CA ARG A 85 6.22 -4.21 -13.97
C ARG A 85 5.12 -3.16 -13.83
N SER A 86 3.86 -3.56 -13.70
CA SER A 86 2.69 -2.69 -13.55
C SER A 86 2.49 -2.22 -12.10
N GLN A 87 3.50 -1.59 -11.51
CA GLN A 87 3.50 -1.18 -10.10
C GLN A 87 2.38 -0.19 -9.76
N GLY A 88 2.04 0.74 -10.67
CA GLY A 88 0.92 1.67 -10.45
C GLY A 88 -0.43 0.96 -10.24
N ALA A 89 -0.70 -0.13 -10.97
CA ALA A 89 -1.91 -0.92 -10.78
C ALA A 89 -1.91 -1.67 -9.44
N LEU A 90 -0.74 -2.13 -8.99
CA LEU A 90 -0.60 -2.74 -7.67
C LEU A 90 -0.86 -1.74 -6.55
N LEU A 91 -0.33 -0.52 -6.65
CA LEU A 91 -0.57 0.56 -5.67
C LEU A 91 -2.06 0.93 -5.59
N LEU A 92 -2.75 0.97 -6.72
CA LEU A 92 -4.21 1.18 -6.72
C LEU A 92 -4.94 -0.02 -6.09
N GLY A 93 -4.45 -1.23 -6.34
CA GLY A 93 -4.98 -2.46 -5.73
C GLY A 93 -4.86 -2.44 -4.20
N THR A 94 -3.72 -2.01 -3.65
CA THR A 94 -3.56 -1.90 -2.19
C THR A 94 -4.47 -0.83 -1.59
N PHE A 95 -4.68 0.30 -2.27
CA PHE A 95 -5.66 1.30 -1.84
C PHE A 95 -7.08 0.72 -1.69
N TRP A 96 -7.53 -0.05 -2.68
CA TRP A 96 -8.83 -0.73 -2.60
C TRP A 96 -8.85 -1.83 -1.54
N TRP A 97 -7.76 -2.56 -1.37
CA TRP A 97 -7.63 -3.54 -0.30
C TRP A 97 -7.84 -2.87 1.06
N VAL A 98 -7.09 -1.82 1.37
CA VAL A 98 -7.22 -1.06 2.63
C VAL A 98 -8.66 -0.59 2.80
N THR A 99 -9.21 0.10 1.80
CA THR A 99 -10.56 0.66 1.84
C THR A 99 -11.59 -0.42 2.16
N LEU A 100 -11.57 -1.55 1.43
CA LEU A 100 -12.51 -2.65 1.64
C LEU A 100 -12.30 -3.33 3.00
N GLY A 101 -11.04 -3.54 3.41
CA GLY A 101 -10.72 -4.15 4.70
C GLY A 101 -11.28 -3.37 5.88
N TYR A 102 -11.03 -2.05 5.91
CA TYR A 102 -11.55 -1.18 6.97
C TYR A 102 -13.06 -0.93 6.86
N LEU A 103 -13.61 -0.87 5.65
CA LEU A 103 -15.06 -0.76 5.45
C LEU A 103 -15.77 -1.99 6.00
N LEU A 104 -15.27 -3.20 5.71
CA LEU A 104 -15.81 -4.43 6.29
C LEU A 104 -15.61 -4.48 7.80
N ALA A 105 -14.46 -4.02 8.30
CA ALA A 105 -14.19 -3.94 9.74
C ALA A 105 -15.19 -3.05 10.49
N SER A 106 -15.71 -2.00 9.84
CA SER A 106 -16.71 -1.10 10.46
C SER A 106 -18.03 -1.80 10.83
N GLY A 107 -18.37 -2.90 10.14
CA GLY A 107 -19.54 -3.73 10.42
C GLY A 107 -19.26 -4.93 11.32
N ALA A 108 -18.06 -5.03 11.92
CA ALA A 108 -17.67 -6.17 12.71
C ALA A 108 -18.50 -6.29 14.01
N PRO A 109 -19.13 -7.46 14.28
CA PRO A 109 -20.01 -7.63 15.44
C PRO A 109 -19.28 -7.83 16.79
N GLY A 110 -17.95 -7.93 16.80
CA GLY A 110 -17.22 -8.21 18.03
C GLY A 110 -15.70 -8.15 17.86
N PHE A 111 -14.99 -8.46 18.94
CA PHE A 111 -13.55 -8.30 19.02
C PHE A 111 -12.78 -9.06 17.93
N TRP A 112 -13.00 -10.37 17.79
CA TRP A 112 -12.21 -11.21 16.88
C TRP A 112 -12.46 -10.90 15.42
N SER A 113 -13.73 -10.65 15.04
CA SER A 113 -14.06 -10.26 13.67
C SER A 113 -13.44 -8.91 13.33
N LEU A 114 -13.48 -7.95 14.25
CA LEU A 114 -12.82 -6.66 14.08
C LEU A 114 -11.30 -6.84 13.94
N ALA A 115 -10.67 -7.55 14.88
CA ALA A 115 -9.22 -7.75 14.93
C ALA A 115 -8.67 -8.39 13.63
N ILE A 116 -9.35 -9.42 13.13
CA ILE A 116 -8.95 -10.09 11.89
C ILE A 116 -9.15 -9.16 10.68
N LEU A 117 -10.28 -8.46 10.60
CA LEU A 117 -10.57 -7.57 9.47
C LEU A 117 -9.63 -6.37 9.42
N ILE A 118 -9.32 -5.72 10.54
CA ILE A 118 -8.34 -4.63 10.56
C ILE A 118 -6.93 -5.14 10.29
N ALA A 119 -6.57 -6.36 10.71
CA ALA A 119 -5.28 -6.96 10.39
C ALA A 119 -5.14 -7.20 8.89
N ILE A 120 -6.19 -7.75 8.25
CA ILE A 120 -6.24 -7.92 6.80
C ILE A 120 -6.23 -6.55 6.10
N GLY A 121 -6.96 -5.56 6.60
CA GLY A 121 -6.92 -4.19 6.07
C GLY A 121 -5.53 -3.57 6.17
N GLY A 122 -4.85 -3.74 7.30
CA GLY A 122 -3.48 -3.31 7.55
C GLY A 122 -2.42 -4.00 6.68
N MET A 123 -2.69 -5.22 6.20
CA MET A 123 -1.83 -5.86 5.19
C MET A 123 -1.78 -5.06 3.89
N GLY A 124 -2.92 -4.53 3.43
CA GLY A 124 -2.98 -3.70 2.23
C GLY A 124 -2.13 -2.44 2.40
N ASP A 125 -2.21 -1.82 3.59
CA ASP A 125 -1.48 -0.61 3.94
C ASP A 125 0.03 -0.86 3.86
N ALA A 126 0.51 -1.88 4.59
CA ALA A 126 1.92 -2.27 4.62
C ALA A 126 2.44 -2.72 3.25
N ALA A 127 1.63 -3.39 2.43
CA ALA A 127 2.02 -3.85 1.11
C ALA A 127 2.31 -2.69 0.14
N TRP A 128 1.68 -1.53 0.33
CA TRP A 128 1.92 -0.36 -0.52
C TRP A 128 3.39 0.10 -0.47
N HIS A 129 4.04 0.07 0.71
CA HIS A 129 5.37 0.67 0.86
C HIS A 129 6.49 -0.03 0.06
N PRO A 130 6.67 -1.37 0.09
CA PRO A 130 7.67 -2.02 -0.76
C PRO A 130 7.39 -1.86 -2.25
N ILE A 131 6.12 -1.86 -2.65
CA ILE A 131 5.70 -1.69 -4.06
C ILE A 131 6.03 -0.28 -4.54
N ALA A 132 5.73 0.74 -3.74
CA ALA A 132 6.02 2.14 -4.04
C ALA A 132 7.53 2.40 -4.07
N THR A 133 8.26 1.86 -3.11
CA THR A 133 9.73 1.96 -3.05
C THR A 133 10.37 1.30 -4.27
N GLY A 134 9.94 0.08 -4.61
CA GLY A 134 10.41 -0.61 -5.81
C GLY A 134 10.08 0.16 -7.09
N MET A 135 8.95 0.88 -7.12
CA MET A 135 8.59 1.74 -8.24
C MET A 135 9.49 2.97 -8.33
N LEU A 136 9.74 3.63 -7.21
CA LEU A 136 10.58 4.82 -7.14
C LEU A 136 12.03 4.49 -7.52
N VAL A 137 12.61 3.42 -6.98
CA VAL A 137 13.99 3.01 -7.29
C VAL A 137 14.18 2.68 -8.77
N ARG A 138 13.17 2.09 -9.42
CA ARG A 138 13.21 1.79 -10.86
C ARG A 138 13.07 3.03 -11.73
N GLN A 139 12.22 3.96 -11.33
CA GLN A 139 11.96 5.19 -12.09
C GLN A 139 12.98 6.30 -11.78
N MET A 140 13.72 6.20 -10.67
CA MET A 140 14.71 7.17 -10.20
C MET A 140 16.05 6.51 -9.84
N PRO A 141 16.72 5.82 -10.78
CA PRO A 141 17.94 5.07 -10.48
C PRO A 141 19.07 5.94 -9.90
N ASP A 142 19.15 7.21 -10.30
CA ASP A 142 20.21 8.17 -9.91
C ASP A 142 19.81 9.07 -8.73
N LYS A 143 18.57 8.97 -8.21
CA LYS A 143 18.00 9.88 -7.19
C LYS A 143 17.29 9.13 -6.06
N ARG A 144 17.78 7.96 -5.68
CA ARG A 144 17.11 7.03 -4.76
C ARG A 144 16.89 7.56 -3.33
N GLY A 145 17.60 8.62 -2.94
CA GLY A 145 17.47 9.26 -1.62
C GLY A 145 16.81 10.65 -1.63
N GLN A 146 16.20 11.05 -2.76
CA GLN A 146 15.50 12.33 -2.94
C GLN A 146 14.00 12.10 -3.08
#